data_AF-A0A060C9F5-F1
#
_entry.id   AF-A0A060C9F5-F1
#
_cell.length_a   1.000
_cell.length_b   1.000
_cell.length_c   1.000
_cell.angle_alpha   90.00
_cell.angle_beta   90.00
_cell.angle_gamma   90.00
#
_symmetry.space_group_name_H-M   'P 1'
#
loop_
_entity.id
_entity.type
_entity.pdbx_description
1 polymer ?
#
loop_
_entity_poly.entity_id
_entity_poly.type
_entity_poly.pdbx_seq_one_letter_code
_entity_poly.pdbx_strand_id
1 'polypeptide(L)'
;MQSVFGMHNPKRVKAFCYATTASDRSIHRQQIEREAPVFRDVSTWPPDRLVEQIVQDKIHILVNLNGYTRGARNEIFAARPAPIQMSFMGFAGT
;
A
#
# COMPACT_ATOMS: atom_id res chain seq x y z
N MET A 1 -9.15 8.45 1.65
CA MET A 1 -9.58 7.13 1.15
C MET A 1 -9.67 6.07 2.26
N GLN A 2 -10.04 6.41 3.48
CA GLN A 2 -9.84 5.50 4.63
C GLN A 2 -10.72 4.24 4.64
N SER A 3 -11.97 4.34 4.19
CA SER A 3 -12.93 3.21 4.32
C SER A 3 -12.88 2.21 3.18
N VAL A 4 -12.19 2.52 2.07
CA VAL A 4 -12.24 1.69 0.86
C VAL A 4 -11.66 0.29 1.08
N PHE A 5 -10.68 0.16 1.98
CA PHE A 5 -9.99 -1.10 2.26
C PHE A 5 -10.93 -2.15 2.87
N GLY A 6 -11.85 -1.73 3.74
CA GLY A 6 -12.86 -2.60 4.35
C GLY A 6 -14.12 -2.82 3.50
N MET A 7 -14.32 -2.02 2.46
CA MET A 7 -15.51 -2.07 1.59
C MET A 7 -15.38 -3.05 0.42
N HIS A 8 -14.19 -3.63 0.20
CA HIS A 8 -14.01 -4.65 -0.83
C HIS A 8 -14.83 -5.91 -0.50
N ASN A 9 -15.39 -6.55 -1.54
CA ASN A 9 -15.99 -7.87 -1.37
C ASN A 9 -14.87 -8.91 -1.09
N PRO A 10 -14.80 -9.49 0.12
CA PRO A 10 -13.70 -10.36 0.52
C PRO A 10 -13.68 -11.70 -0.22
N LYS A 11 -14.80 -12.10 -0.86
CA LYS A 11 -14.85 -13.28 -1.73
C LYS A 11 -14.15 -13.06 -3.07
N ARG A 12 -13.86 -11.82 -3.44
CA ARG A 12 -13.27 -11.45 -4.74
C ARG A 12 -11.92 -10.77 -4.62
N VAL A 13 -11.72 -9.97 -3.58
CA VAL A 13 -10.52 -9.15 -3.38
C VAL A 13 -10.08 -9.22 -1.93
N LYS A 14 -8.78 -9.43 -1.71
CA LYS A 14 -8.13 -9.29 -0.41
C LYS A 14 -7.22 -8.07 -0.46
N ALA A 15 -7.60 -7.01 0.25
CA ALA A 15 -6.82 -5.79 0.31
C ALA A 15 -5.63 -5.92 1.27
N PHE A 16 -4.47 -5.43 0.83
CA PHE A 16 -3.25 -5.29 1.63
C PHE A 16 -2.89 -3.80 1.68
N CYS A 17 -2.63 -3.29 2.88
CA CYS A 17 -2.17 -1.92 3.09
C CYS A 17 -0.73 -1.94 3.59
N TYR A 18 0.18 -1.33 2.83
CA TYR A 18 1.58 -1.14 3.19
C TYR A 18 1.77 0.33 3.58
N ALA A 19 1.82 0.61 4.89
CA ALA A 19 2.04 1.97 5.36
C ALA A 19 3.54 2.30 5.35
N THR A 20 3.92 3.23 4.45
CA THR A 20 5.31 3.69 4.29
C THR A 20 5.70 4.80 5.25
N THR A 21 4.74 5.33 6.03
CA THR A 21 4.96 6.31 7.08
C THR A 21 4.61 5.71 8.44
N ALA A 22 5.34 6.12 9.47
CA ALA A 22 5.07 5.69 10.84
C ALA A 22 3.66 6.13 11.28
N SER A 23 3.05 5.37 12.19
CA SER A 23 1.74 5.73 12.73
C SER A 23 1.78 7.11 13.39
N ASP A 24 0.90 8.00 12.94
CA ASP A 24 0.63 9.30 13.55
C ASP A 24 -0.38 9.21 14.70
N ARG A 25 -0.83 7.98 15.03
CA ARG A 25 -1.88 7.66 16.01
C ARG A 25 -3.22 8.34 15.75
N SER A 26 -3.44 8.87 14.55
CA SER A 26 -4.71 9.49 14.17
C SER A 26 -5.85 8.48 14.13
N ILE A 27 -7.08 8.96 14.26
CA ILE A 27 -8.28 8.14 14.07
C ILE A 27 -8.34 7.53 12.66
N HIS A 28 -7.80 8.23 11.67
CA HIS A 28 -7.74 7.79 10.28
C HIS A 28 -6.82 6.57 10.13
N ARG A 29 -5.63 6.64 10.73
CA ARG A 29 -4.66 5.54 10.73
C ARG A 29 -5.21 4.31 11.45
N GLN A 30 -5.79 4.50 12.63
CA GLN A 30 -6.42 3.43 13.41
C GLN A 30 -7.57 2.77 12.64
N GLN A 31 -8.38 3.56 11.92
CA GLN A 31 -9.46 3.03 11.10
C GLN A 31 -8.93 2.13 9.97
N ILE A 32 -7.90 2.57 9.26
CA ILE A 32 -7.28 1.79 8.17
C ILE A 32 -6.67 0.49 8.72
N GLU A 33 -5.95 0.56 9.84
CA GLU A 33 -5.37 -0.61 10.52
C GLU A 33 -6.43 -1.64 10.90
N ARG A 34 -7.61 -1.19 11.32
CA ARG A 34 -8.73 -2.05 11.71
C ARG A 34 -9.49 -2.62 10.51
N GLU A 35 -9.69 -1.84 9.46
CA GLU A 35 -10.57 -2.19 8.33
C GLU A 35 -9.85 -2.89 7.18
N ALA A 36 -8.53 -2.68 7.03
CA ALA A 36 -7.75 -3.40 6.04
C ALA A 36 -7.60 -4.88 6.44
N PRO A 37 -7.97 -5.85 5.58
CA PRO A 37 -7.81 -7.27 5.86
C PRO A 37 -6.37 -7.67 6.23
N VAL A 38 -5.38 -6.97 5.65
CA VAL A 38 -3.98 -7.06 6.04
C VAL A 38 -3.41 -5.65 6.08
N PHE A 39 -2.85 -5.29 7.23
CA PHE A 39 -2.11 -4.05 7.42
C PHE A 39 -0.65 -4.37 7.78
N ARG A 40 0.29 -3.71 7.10
CA ARG A 40 1.73 -3.80 7.40
C ARG A 40 2.29 -2.41 7.56
N ASP A 41 2.80 -2.11 8.76
CA ASP A 41 3.69 -0.97 8.93
C ASP A 41 5.08 -1.34 8.39
N VAL A 42 5.46 -0.70 7.29
CA VAL A 42 6.74 -0.92 6.59
C VAL A 42 7.57 0.35 6.58
N SER A 43 7.23 1.32 7.44
CA SER A 43 7.88 2.64 7.49
C SER A 43 9.37 2.58 7.81
N THR A 44 9.80 1.55 8.53
CA THR A 44 11.21 1.30 8.90
C THR A 44 11.89 0.26 8.02
N TRP A 45 11.19 -0.31 7.04
CA TRP A 45 11.73 -1.42 6.25
C TRP A 45 12.59 -0.91 5.09
N PRO A 46 13.75 -1.54 4.83
CA PRO A 46 14.52 -1.25 3.64
C PRO A 46 13.73 -1.64 2.36
N PRO A 47 14.04 -1.03 1.20
CA PRO A 47 13.34 -1.32 -0.06
C PRO A 47 13.27 -2.79 -0.42
N ASP A 48 14.40 -3.49 -0.38
CA ASP A 48 14.48 -4.88 -0.86
C ASP A 48 13.55 -5.80 -0.05
N ARG A 49 13.50 -5.61 1.27
CA ARG A 49 12.58 -6.35 2.15
C ARG A 49 11.11 -6.10 1.80
N LEU A 50 10.74 -4.85 1.47
CA LEU A 50 9.37 -4.54 1.09
C LEU A 50 9.02 -5.16 -0.27
N VAL A 51 9.94 -5.10 -1.24
CA VAL A 51 9.78 -5.76 -2.55
C VAL A 51 9.56 -7.26 -2.36
N GLU A 52 10.41 -7.93 -1.59
CA GLU A 52 10.28 -9.36 -1.27
C GLU A 52 8.95 -9.68 -0.58
N GLN A 53 8.53 -8.85 0.38
CA GLN A 53 7.27 -9.06 1.08
C GLN A 53 6.07 -8.94 0.13
N ILE A 54 6.06 -7.98 -0.81
CA ILE A 54 4.99 -7.83 -1.80
C ILE A 54 4.91 -9.07 -2.70
N VAL A 55 6.06 -9.63 -3.11
CA VAL A 55 6.12 -10.88 -3.87
C VAL A 55 5.59 -12.06 -3.05
N GLN A 56 5.99 -12.19 -1.79
CA GLN A 56 5.54 -13.24 -0.88
C GLN A 56 4.04 -13.15 -0.57
N ASP A 57 3.51 -11.93 -0.43
CA ASP A 57 2.09 -11.66 -0.25
C ASP A 57 1.28 -11.95 -1.54
N LYS A 58 1.96 -12.22 -2.67
CA LYS A 58 1.39 -12.54 -3.99
C LYS A 58 0.43 -11.44 -4.48
N ILE A 59 0.87 -10.19 -4.38
CA ILE A 59 0.07 -9.05 -4.81
C ILE A 59 -0.10 -9.08 -6.34
N HIS A 60 -1.35 -9.16 -6.79
CA HIS A 60 -1.70 -9.17 -8.21
C HIS A 60 -1.72 -7.75 -8.81
N ILE A 61 -2.25 -6.78 -8.05
CA ILE A 61 -2.37 -5.37 -8.45
C ILE A 61 -1.77 -4.52 -7.33
N LEU A 62 -0.65 -3.85 -7.61
CA LEU A 62 -0.02 -2.91 -6.68
C LEU A 62 -0.39 -1.47 -7.05
N VAL A 63 -0.97 -0.74 -6.09
CA VAL A 63 -1.50 0.61 -6.32
C VAL A 63 -0.59 1.65 -5.66
N ASN A 64 -0.03 2.55 -6.46
CA ASN A 64 0.76 3.70 -5.99
C ASN A 64 -0.18 4.86 -5.63
N LEU A 65 -0.25 5.15 -4.32
CA LEU A 65 -1.01 6.26 -3.77
C LEU A 65 -0.16 7.50 -3.48
N ASN A 66 1.14 7.49 -3.79
CA ASN A 66 2.05 8.58 -3.45
C ASN A 66 2.53 9.35 -4.68
N GLY A 67 2.74 8.68 -5.82
CA GLY A 67 3.42 9.24 -7.00
C GLY A 67 4.69 9.98 -6.60
N TYR A 68 4.85 11.25 -6.98
CA TYR A 68 6.05 12.05 -6.65
C TYR A 68 5.80 13.04 -5.50
N THR A 69 5.21 12.56 -4.40
CA THR A 69 5.01 13.35 -3.18
C THR A 69 5.99 12.97 -2.07
N ARG A 70 5.97 13.71 -0.95
CA ARG A 70 6.82 13.42 0.22
C ARG A 70 6.56 12.01 0.76
N GLY A 71 7.64 11.26 0.98
CA GLY A 71 7.57 9.89 1.50
C GLY A 71 7.19 8.84 0.45
N ALA A 72 7.14 9.23 -0.84
CA ALA A 72 7.01 8.29 -1.93
C ALA A 72 8.19 7.31 -1.96
N ARG A 73 7.87 6.05 -2.26
CA ARG A 73 8.83 4.95 -2.35
C ARG A 73 8.77 4.31 -3.74
N ASN A 74 9.01 5.13 -4.75
CA ASN A 74 8.83 4.72 -6.16
C ASN A 74 9.84 3.65 -6.60
N GLU A 75 10.96 3.50 -5.90
CA GLU A 75 11.91 2.41 -6.12
C GLU A 75 11.26 1.03 -5.95
N ILE A 76 10.24 0.90 -5.09
CA ILE A 76 9.47 -0.34 -4.92
C ILE A 76 8.71 -0.69 -6.20
N PHE A 77 8.11 0.30 -6.85
CA PHE A 77 7.37 0.12 -8.11
C PHE A 77 8.32 -0.08 -9.29
N ALA A 78 9.52 0.51 -9.26
CA ALA A 78 10.54 0.28 -10.27
C ALA A 78 11.02 -1.18 -10.29
N ALA A 79 11.05 -1.86 -9.13
CA ALA A 79 11.38 -3.28 -9.02
C ALA A 79 10.30 -4.24 -9.56
N ARG A 80 9.10 -3.72 -9.89
CA ARG A 80 7.96 -4.48 -10.45
C ARG A 80 7.59 -5.76 -9.66
N PRO A 81 7.36 -5.69 -8.34
CA PRO A 81 7.03 -6.87 -7.53
C PRO A 81 5.63 -7.45 -7.77
N ALA A 82 4.77 -6.75 -8.52
CA ALA A 82 3.44 -7.20 -8.92
C ALA A 82 3.27 -7.11 -10.44
N PRO A 83 2.51 -8.03 -11.07
CA PRO A 83 2.33 -8.06 -12.51
C PRO A 83 1.58 -6.84 -13.05
N ILE A 84 0.62 -6.31 -12.28
CA ILE A 84 -0.08 -5.06 -12.58
C ILE A 84 0.33 -4.01 -11.54
N GLN A 85 0.75 -2.85 -12.03
CA GLN A 85 1.04 -1.69 -11.21
C GLN A 85 0.26 -0.48 -11.74
N MET A 86 -0.36 0.29 -10.88
CA MET A 86 -1.12 1.48 -11.29
C MET A 86 -0.90 2.63 -10.32
N SER A 87 -0.95 3.86 -10.82
CA SER A 87 -1.09 5.07 -10.00
C SER A 87 -2.56 5.36 -9.74
N PHE A 88 -2.90 5.86 -8.55
CA PHE A 88 -4.28 6.21 -8.23
C PHE A 88 -4.40 7.30 -7.17
N MET A 89 -5.17 8.34 -7.48
CA MET A 89 -5.63 9.45 -6.61
C MET A 89 -4.58 10.32 -5.89
N GLY A 90 -3.49 9.77 -5.37
CA GLY A 90 -2.60 10.53 -4.48
C GLY A 90 -1.50 11.34 -5.17
N PHE A 91 -1.41 11.25 -6.51
CA PHE A 91 -0.59 12.14 -7.32
C PHE A 91 -1.32 12.48 -8.61
N ALA A 92 -1.52 13.77 -8.87
CA ALA A 92 -2.20 14.26 -10.08
C ALA A 92 -1.18 14.43 -11.23
N GLY A 93 -0.75 13.31 -11.81
CA GLY A 93 0.21 13.27 -12.91
C GLY A 93 0.25 11.92 -13.62
N THR A 94 1.30 11.66 -14.41
CA THR A 94 1.42 10.53 -15.33
C THR A 94 2.63 9.65 -15.05
#